data_AF-A0A380K9C4-F1
#
_entry.id   AF-A0A380K9C4-F1
#
_cell.length_a   1.000
_cell.length_b   1.000
_cell.length_c   1.000
_cell.angle_alpha   90.00
_cell.angle_beta   90.00
_cell.angle_gamma   90.00
#
_symmetry.space_group_name_H-M   'P 1'
#
loop_
_entity.id
_entity.type
_entity.pdbx_description
1 polymer ?
#
loop_
_entity_poly.entity_id
_entity_poly.type
_entity_poly.pdbx_seq_one_letter_code
_entity_poly.pdbx_strand_id
1 'polypeptide(L)'
;MELIRELKSKDVAVYFEKENINTIDSKGEFIITLMSSFAQEESRSISENVIWGQRKHYAEGKATVPFSRFLCYDMGGDGEFVINAKQARVVQGIFGKKSRLTQYCSIGFF
;
A
#
# COMPACT_ATOMS: atom_id res chain seq x y z
N MET A 1 -6.57 -17.88 -3.64
CA MET A 1 -7.24 -19.18 -3.94
C MET A 1 -6.29 -20.20 -4.59
N GLU A 2 -4.96 -20.04 -4.43
CA GLU A 2 -3.98 -21.01 -4.95
C GLU A 2 -3.81 -22.20 -3.99
N LEU A 3 -3.83 -21.95 -2.67
CA LEU A 3 -3.75 -22.96 -1.61
C LEU A 3 -4.78 -24.09 -1.71
N ILE A 4 -6.05 -23.79 -1.98
CA ILE A 4 -7.09 -24.84 -2.10
C ILE A 4 -6.88 -25.70 -3.35
N ARG A 5 -6.41 -25.09 -4.46
CA ARG A 5 -6.05 -25.83 -5.68
C ARG A 5 -4.79 -26.69 -5.47
N GLU A 6 -3.84 -26.20 -4.69
CA GLU A 6 -2.61 -26.90 -4.34
C GLU A 6 -2.84 -28.05 -3.34
N LEU A 7 -3.82 -27.91 -2.44
CA LEU A 7 -4.27 -28.99 -1.56
C LEU A 7 -5.01 -30.07 -2.38
N LYS A 8 -5.84 -29.66 -3.35
CA LYS A 8 -6.49 -30.60 -4.27
C LYS A 8 -5.50 -31.38 -5.13
N SER A 9 -4.41 -30.76 -5.60
CA SER A 9 -3.37 -31.48 -6.37
C SER A 9 -2.58 -32.49 -5.53
N LYS A 10 -2.63 -32.38 -4.20
CA LYS A 10 -2.06 -33.33 -3.23
C LYS A 10 -3.09 -34.34 -2.70
N ASP A 11 -4.27 -34.42 -3.34
CA ASP A 11 -5.40 -35.30 -2.96
C ASP A 11 -5.92 -35.04 -1.53
N VAL A 12 -5.76 -33.80 -1.03
CA VAL A 12 -6.23 -33.39 0.29
C VAL A 12 -7.62 -32.75 0.16
N ALA A 13 -8.62 -33.41 0.74
CA ALA A 13 -9.99 -32.90 0.81
C ALA A 13 -10.11 -31.83 1.90
N VAL A 14 -10.70 -30.68 1.57
CA VAL A 14 -11.16 -29.70 2.57
C VAL A 14 -12.66 -29.85 2.73
N TYR A 15 -13.08 -30.21 3.93
CA TYR A 15 -14.49 -30.35 4.28
C TYR A 15 -14.97 -29.15 5.09
N PHE A 16 -16.01 -28.48 4.61
CA PHE A 16 -16.64 -27.37 5.32
C PHE A 16 -17.84 -27.90 6.11
N GLU A 17 -17.66 -28.13 7.41
CA GLU A 17 -18.69 -28.72 8.29
C GLU A 17 -19.99 -27.91 8.32
N LYS A 18 -19.87 -26.59 8.39
CA LYS A 18 -21.02 -25.68 8.51
C LYS A 18 -21.93 -25.69 7.27
N GLU A 19 -21.33 -25.82 6.10
CA GLU A 19 -22.04 -25.81 4.82
C GLU A 19 -22.32 -27.24 4.30
N ASN A 20 -21.82 -28.26 4.99
CA ASN A 20 -21.88 -29.67 4.61
C ASN A 20 -21.30 -29.94 3.20
N ILE A 21 -20.13 -29.34 2.90
CA ILE A 21 -19.54 -29.34 1.54
C ILE A 21 -18.17 -30.00 1.55
N ASN A 22 -18.00 -30.96 0.65
CA ASN A 22 -16.71 -31.55 0.34
C ASN A 22 -16.13 -30.90 -0.94
N THR A 23 -14.93 -30.34 -0.85
CA THR A 23 -14.25 -29.69 -2.00
C THR A 23 -13.79 -30.64 -3.10
N ILE A 24 -13.81 -31.97 -2.86
CA ILE A 24 -13.53 -32.99 -3.88
C ILE A 24 -14.72 -33.18 -4.83
N ASP A 25 -15.95 -32.98 -4.36
CA ASP A 25 -17.15 -33.14 -5.19
C ASP A 25 -17.32 -31.95 -6.16
N SER A 26 -18.00 -32.20 -7.27
CA SER A 26 -18.41 -31.25 -8.31
C SER A 26 -19.03 -29.94 -7.78
N LYS A 27 -19.74 -30.00 -6.64
CA LYS A 27 -20.28 -28.81 -5.94
C LYS A 27 -19.20 -27.91 -5.33
N GLY A 28 -18.06 -28.48 -4.94
CA GLY A 28 -16.92 -27.76 -4.39
C GLY A 28 -16.23 -26.84 -5.39
N GLU A 29 -16.11 -27.25 -6.65
CA GLU A 29 -15.50 -26.42 -7.70
C GLU A 29 -16.31 -25.16 -8.01
N PHE A 30 -17.65 -25.30 -8.03
CA PHE A 30 -18.55 -24.16 -8.23
C PHE A 30 -18.39 -23.12 -7.11
N ILE A 31 -18.30 -23.55 -5.86
CA ILE A 31 -18.14 -22.66 -4.70
C ILE A 31 -16.76 -22.02 -4.67
N ILE A 32 -15.70 -22.77 -4.96
CA ILE A 32 -14.34 -22.20 -5.07
C ILE A 32 -14.31 -21.10 -6.13
N THR A 33 -14.98 -21.31 -7.26
CA THR A 33 -15.06 -20.34 -8.35
C THR A 33 -15.85 -19.09 -7.92
N LEU A 34 -17.03 -19.28 -7.31
CA LEU A 34 -17.85 -18.18 -6.82
C LEU A 34 -17.14 -17.34 -5.74
N MET A 35 -16.52 -18.00 -4.76
CA MET A 35 -15.75 -17.33 -3.71
C MET A 35 -14.50 -16.64 -4.26
N SER A 36 -13.89 -17.18 -5.33
CA SER A 36 -12.78 -16.50 -6.02
C SER A 36 -13.25 -15.19 -6.67
N SER A 37 -14.41 -15.20 -7.31
CA SER A 37 -15.00 -13.99 -7.90
C SER A 37 -15.33 -12.95 -6.83
N PHE A 38 -15.97 -13.35 -5.73
CA PHE A 38 -16.27 -12.45 -4.61
C PHE A 38 -15.00 -11.86 -3.99
N ALA A 39 -14.00 -12.70 -3.71
CA ALA A 39 -12.73 -12.23 -3.15
C ALA A 39 -11.98 -11.29 -4.10
N GLN A 40 -12.07 -11.53 -5.41
CA GLN A 40 -11.47 -10.63 -6.40
C GLN A 40 -12.20 -9.29 -6.46
N GLU A 41 -13.53 -9.29 -6.42
CA GLU A 41 -14.34 -8.08 -6.42
C GLU A 41 -14.11 -7.24 -5.15
N GLU A 42 -14.09 -7.87 -3.98
CA GLU A 42 -13.78 -7.21 -2.72
C GLU A 42 -12.34 -6.67 -2.70
N SER A 43 -11.36 -7.43 -3.19
CA SER A 43 -9.98 -6.97 -3.30
C SER A 43 -9.83 -5.77 -4.23
N ARG A 44 -10.59 -5.72 -5.34
CA ARG A 44 -10.62 -4.55 -6.23
C ARG A 44 -11.25 -3.35 -5.53
N SER A 45 -12.39 -3.53 -4.88
CA SER A 45 -13.09 -2.47 -4.14
C SER A 45 -12.21 -1.87 -3.03
N ILE A 46 -11.51 -2.70 -2.25
CA ILE A 46 -10.57 -2.23 -1.23
C ILE A 46 -9.41 -1.46 -1.87
N SER A 47 -8.82 -1.99 -2.94
CA SER A 47 -7.71 -1.32 -3.61
C SER A 47 -8.12 0.06 -4.18
N GLU A 48 -9.31 0.15 -4.78
CA GLU A 48 -9.85 1.41 -5.30
C GLU A 48 -10.07 2.42 -4.19
N ASN A 49 -10.63 1.98 -3.06
CA ASN A 49 -10.84 2.84 -1.90
C ASN A 49 -9.51 3.33 -1.29
N VAL A 50 -8.49 2.48 -1.21
CA VAL A 50 -7.15 2.88 -0.74
C VAL A 50 -6.51 3.90 -1.68
N ILE A 51 -6.56 3.67 -3.00
CA ILE A 51 -6.02 4.60 -4.00
C ILE A 51 -6.75 5.94 -3.93
N TRP A 52 -8.08 5.91 -3.82
CA TRP A 52 -8.88 7.12 -3.70
C TRP A 52 -8.56 7.89 -2.41
N GLY A 53 -8.44 7.18 -1.28
CA GLY A 53 -8.04 7.76 0.00
C GLY A 53 -6.65 8.41 -0.08
N GLN A 54 -5.68 7.71 -0.68
CA GLN A 54 -4.33 8.23 -0.88
C GLN A 54 -4.34 9.48 -1.80
N ARG A 55 -5.11 9.46 -2.90
CA ARG A 55 -5.29 10.63 -3.79
C ARG A 55 -5.92 11.81 -3.06
N LYS A 56 -6.90 11.56 -2.19
CA LYS A 56 -7.53 12.58 -1.35
C LYS A 56 -6.53 13.18 -0.36
N HIS A 57 -5.71 12.35 0.29
CA HIS A 57 -4.63 12.82 1.15
C HIS A 57 -3.61 13.69 0.41
N TYR A 58 -3.23 13.31 -0.82
CA TYR A 58 -2.37 14.14 -1.66
C TYR A 58 -3.02 15.48 -2.04
N ALA A 59 -4.32 15.50 -2.39
CA ALA A 59 -5.04 16.73 -2.71
C ALA A 59 -5.22 17.66 -1.51
N GLU A 60 -5.31 17.11 -0.30
CA GLU A 60 -5.37 17.86 0.97
C GLU A 60 -3.98 18.30 1.47
N GLY A 61 -2.89 18.02 0.74
CA GLY A 61 -1.52 18.39 1.14
C GLY A 61 -0.90 17.52 2.23
N LYS A 62 -1.60 16.48 2.69
CA LYS A 62 -1.16 15.51 3.71
C LYS A 62 -0.41 14.34 3.07
N ALA A 63 0.70 14.63 2.39
CA ALA A 63 1.54 13.55 1.87
C ALA A 63 2.31 12.87 3.02
N THR A 64 1.98 11.60 3.28
CA THR A 64 2.77 10.76 4.17
C THR A 64 4.03 10.29 3.45
N VAL A 65 5.14 10.98 3.65
CA VAL A 65 6.46 10.50 3.23
C VAL A 65 7.13 9.73 4.37
N PRO A 66 8.02 8.76 4.09
CA PRO A 66 8.86 8.17 5.11
C PRO A 66 9.91 9.20 5.57
N PHE A 67 9.55 10.04 6.54
CA PHE A 67 10.43 11.07 7.12
C PHE A 67 11.74 10.50 7.69
N SER A 68 11.79 9.20 8.01
CA SER A 68 13.03 8.53 8.42
C SER A 68 14.06 8.35 7.30
N ARG A 69 13.63 8.40 6.03
CA ARG A 69 14.49 8.27 4.85
C ARG A 69 14.57 9.54 4.00
N PHE A 70 13.72 10.52 4.28
CA PHE A 70 13.69 11.78 3.56
C PHE A 70 14.62 12.80 4.25
N LEU A 71 15.69 13.20 3.56
CA LEU A 71 16.63 14.20 4.06
C LEU A 71 16.05 15.62 3.93
N CYS A 72 16.44 16.50 4.84
CA CYS A 72 16.11 17.94 4.89
C CYS A 72 14.73 18.29 5.43
N TYR A 73 13.86 17.31 5.72
CA TYR A 73 12.52 17.57 6.25
C TYR A 73 12.19 16.66 7.43
N ASP A 74 11.67 17.25 8.50
CA ASP A 74 11.07 16.55 9.63
C ASP A 74 9.54 16.60 9.53
N MET A 75 8.87 15.65 10.19
CA MET A 75 7.42 15.65 10.35
C MET A 75 7.04 16.72 11.40
N GLY A 76 6.33 17.75 10.98
CA GLY A 76 5.73 18.75 11.89
C GLY A 76 4.57 18.17 12.70
N GLY A 77 4.06 18.96 13.65
CA GLY A 77 2.99 18.54 14.57
C GLY A 77 1.70 18.04 13.89
N ASP A 78 1.40 18.59 12.70
CA ASP A 78 0.20 18.27 11.92
C ASP A 78 0.49 17.45 10.65
N GLY A 79 1.69 16.86 10.56
CA GLY A 79 2.14 16.12 9.36
C GLY A 79 2.68 17.01 8.23
N GLU A 80 2.93 18.28 8.52
CA GLU A 80 3.55 19.22 7.59
C GLU A 80 5.06 18.97 7.42
N PHE A 81 5.62 19.40 6.30
CA PHE A 81 7.05 19.31 6.00
C PHE A 81 7.80 20.48 6.64
N VAL A 82 8.51 20.23 7.75
CA VAL A 82 9.33 21.25 8.42
C VAL A 82 10.78 21.10 7.99
N ILE A 83 11.39 22.17 7.46
CA ILE A 83 12.79 22.14 7.00
C ILE A 83 13.75 21.92 8.18
N ASN A 84 14.49 20.82 8.16
CA ASN A 84 15.55 20.55 9.14
C ASN A 84 16.85 21.23 8.72
N ALA A 85 17.15 22.38 9.33
CA ALA A 85 18.34 23.18 9.02
C ALA A 85 19.68 22.42 9.22
N LYS A 86 19.74 21.41 10.09
CA LYS A 86 20.96 20.62 10.31
C LYS A 86 21.21 19.67 9.14
N GLN A 87 20.18 18.94 8.69
CA GLN A 87 20.29 18.06 7.53
C GLN A 87 20.44 18.84 6.22
N ALA A 88 19.78 20.00 6.11
CA ALA A 88 19.91 20.89 4.96
C ALA A 88 21.35 21.36 4.72
N ARG A 89 22.15 21.56 5.79
CA ARG A 89 23.59 21.88 5.67
C ARG A 89 24.40 20.72 5.09
N VAL A 90 24.08 19.48 5.43
CA VAL A 90 24.75 18.28 4.89
C VAL A 90 24.50 18.20 3.38
N VAL A 91 23.26 18.38 2.95
CA VAL A 91 22.91 18.39 1.53
C VAL A 91 23.52 19.59 0.79
N GLN A 92 23.61 20.77 1.43
CA GLN A 92 24.37 21.91 0.88
C GLN A 92 25.86 21.62 0.71
N GLY A 93 26.47 20.89 1.65
CA GLY A 93 27.86 20.45 1.55
C GLY A 93 28.09 19.46 0.40
N ILE A 94 27.16 18.54 0.17
CA ILE A 94 27.25 17.54 -0.90
C ILE A 94 27.03 18.16 -2.28
N PHE A 95 26.01 19.02 -2.44
CA PHE A 95 25.62 19.55 -3.75
C PHE A 95 26.22 20.93 -4.08
N GLY A 96 26.92 21.58 -3.14
CA GLY A 96 27.74 22.78 -3.36
C GLY A 96 27.02 24.01 -3.92
N LYS A 97 25.68 24.01 -4.04
CA LYS A 97 24.90 25.07 -4.69
C LYS A 97 23.81 25.63 -3.78
N LYS A 98 24.14 26.73 -3.13
CA LYS A 98 23.26 27.53 -2.25
C LYS A 98 22.00 28.07 -2.96
N SER A 99 22.02 28.21 -4.30
CA SER A 99 20.93 28.86 -5.06
C SER A 99 19.83 27.93 -5.58
N ARG A 100 20.06 26.60 -5.64
CA ARG A 100 19.06 25.63 -6.16
C ARG A 100 18.43 24.75 -5.08
N LEU A 101 19.09 24.58 -3.93
CA LEU A 101 18.58 23.72 -2.87
C LEU A 101 17.36 24.28 -2.14
N THR A 102 17.21 25.60 -2.06
CA THR A 102 15.97 26.20 -1.55
C THR A 102 14.78 25.80 -2.42
N GLN A 103 15.00 25.60 -3.73
CA GLN A 103 13.99 25.10 -4.66
C GLN A 103 13.70 23.60 -4.44
N TYR A 104 14.73 22.76 -4.20
CA TYR A 104 14.52 21.34 -3.84
C TYR A 104 13.90 21.14 -2.43
N CYS A 105 14.11 22.10 -1.54
CA CYS A 105 13.58 22.09 -0.17
C CYS A 105 12.25 22.86 -0.02
N SER A 106 11.71 23.41 -1.10
CA SER A 106 10.36 24.02 -1.16
C SER A 106 9.47 23.38 -2.23
N ILE A 107 10.06 22.72 -3.24
CA ILE A 107 9.38 21.73 -4.05
C ILE A 107 9.32 20.46 -3.21
N GLY A 108 8.26 20.34 -2.41
CA GLY A 108 7.73 19.02 -2.14
C GLY A 108 7.54 18.35 -3.50
N PHE A 109 8.33 17.31 -3.78
CA PHE A 109 8.18 16.50 -4.98
C PHE A 109 6.84 15.75 -4.84
N PHE A 110 5.76 16.46 -5.13
CA PHE A 110 4.43 15.97 -5.46
C PHE A 110 4.34 15.83 -6.98
#